data_AF-A0A397V5J5-F1
#
_entry.id   AF-A0A397V5J5-F1
#
_cell.length_a   1.000
_cell.length_b   1.000
_cell.length_c   1.000
_cell.angle_alpha   90.00
_cell.angle_beta   90.00
_cell.angle_gamma   90.00
#
_symmetry.space_group_name_H-M   'P 1'
#
loop_
_entity.id
_entity.type
_entity.pdbx_description
1 polymer ?
#
loop_
_entity_poly.entity_id
_entity_poly.type
_entity_poly.pdbx_seq_one_letter_code
_entity_poly.pdbx_strand_id
1 'polypeptide(L)'
;MLPPLIPPFRYAIVEDEVYRGAYPKKRNYRFLKRLKLKTMLSLTPDPPVPELLEFCQSQNIRNIRLEVSKVKDNVPLSYSSAIQSVQIIIDPSNLPIFIHCLDGANVTGLVVTCLRKLQMWSIPSCMSEFLRYLRGGVISSEESEFIEKFTGEIEIPSTIPHWLWGGRVTSNKHPRLKLKFLDPRVVEQSEQKKDGKNIEVDNKDDYRERVNGIIFNF
;
A
#
# COMPACT_ATOMS: atom_id res chain seq x y z
N MET A 1 26.79 -17.92 -17.87
CA MET A 1 25.60 -17.93 -16.97
C MET A 1 25.00 -16.54 -16.94
N LEU A 2 23.66 -16.42 -17.02
CA LEU A 2 23.02 -15.13 -16.78
C LEU A 2 23.25 -14.70 -15.32
N PRO A 3 23.47 -13.40 -15.04
CA PRO A 3 23.70 -12.95 -13.67
C PRO A 3 22.52 -13.34 -12.73
N PRO A 4 22.73 -13.40 -11.41
CA PRO A 4 21.63 -13.64 -10.48
C PRO A 4 20.61 -12.49 -10.52
N LEU A 5 19.39 -12.77 -10.09
CA LEU A 5 18.39 -11.74 -9.81
C LEU A 5 18.54 -11.27 -8.39
N ILE A 6 18.82 -9.97 -8.23
CA ILE A 6 19.04 -9.39 -6.92
C ILE A 6 17.92 -8.37 -6.68
N PRO A 7 16.90 -8.67 -5.88
CA PRO A 7 15.90 -7.68 -5.53
C PRO A 7 16.53 -6.53 -4.73
N PRO A 8 15.93 -5.32 -4.72
CA PRO A 8 16.33 -4.27 -3.80
C PRO A 8 16.36 -4.76 -2.35
N PHE A 9 17.19 -4.13 -1.52
CA PHE A 9 17.22 -4.48 -0.09
C PHE A 9 15.84 -4.26 0.54
N ARG A 10 15.42 -5.12 1.46
CA ARG A 10 14.06 -5.13 2.06
C ARG A 10 12.92 -5.14 1.04
N TYR A 11 13.14 -5.73 -0.13
CA TYR A 11 12.09 -5.95 -1.10
C TYR A 11 10.98 -6.80 -0.51
N ALA A 12 9.74 -6.41 -0.73
CA ALA A 12 8.57 -7.23 -0.47
C ALA A 12 7.39 -6.80 -1.34
N ILE A 13 6.43 -7.71 -1.47
CA ILE A 13 5.10 -7.42 -2.00
C ILE A 13 4.28 -6.86 -0.84
N VAL A 14 3.68 -5.68 -1.03
CA VAL A 14 2.76 -5.05 -0.06
C VAL A 14 1.34 -5.49 -0.37
N GLU A 15 0.95 -5.38 -1.63
CA GLU A 15 -0.31 -5.84 -2.21
C GLU A 15 -0.06 -6.26 -3.65
N ASP A 16 -1.09 -6.78 -4.33
CA ASP A 16 -1.01 -7.04 -5.75
C ASP A 16 -0.60 -5.77 -6.52
N GLU A 17 0.42 -5.91 -7.37
CA GLU A 17 1.07 -4.83 -8.12
C GLU A 17 1.67 -3.68 -7.27
N VAL A 18 1.74 -3.82 -5.93
CA VAL A 18 2.36 -2.83 -5.02
C VAL A 18 3.57 -3.45 -4.35
N TYR A 19 4.73 -2.90 -4.62
CA TYR A 19 6.01 -3.39 -4.11
C TYR A 19 6.69 -2.33 -3.25
N ARG A 20 7.50 -2.78 -2.29
CA ARG A 20 8.35 -1.91 -1.46
C ARG A 20 9.81 -2.32 -1.54
N GLY A 21 10.72 -1.44 -1.16
CA GLY A 21 12.11 -1.77 -0.88
C GLY A 21 12.98 -0.55 -0.61
N ALA A 22 14.29 -0.79 -0.56
CA ALA A 22 15.31 0.25 -0.48
C ALA A 22 15.58 0.89 -1.85
N TYR A 23 16.38 1.96 -1.83
CA TYR A 23 16.81 2.66 -3.03
C TYR A 23 17.43 1.71 -4.06
N PRO A 24 16.89 1.61 -5.28
CA PRO A 24 17.42 0.72 -6.31
C PRO A 24 18.87 1.07 -6.69
N LYS A 25 19.69 0.03 -6.86
CA LYS A 25 21.04 0.14 -7.44
C LYS A 25 21.09 -0.64 -8.75
N LYS A 26 22.11 -0.41 -9.59
CA LYS A 26 22.32 -1.10 -10.88
C LYS A 26 22.09 -2.61 -10.84
N ARG A 27 22.61 -3.27 -9.80
CA ARG A 27 22.47 -4.72 -9.58
C ARG A 27 21.01 -5.19 -9.45
N ASN A 28 20.10 -4.29 -9.08
CA ASN A 28 18.69 -4.56 -8.89
C ASN A 28 17.85 -4.40 -10.15
N TYR A 29 18.33 -3.66 -11.15
CA TYR A 29 17.54 -3.27 -12.31
C TYR A 29 17.01 -4.47 -13.09
N ARG A 30 17.80 -5.53 -13.27
CA ARG A 30 17.33 -6.74 -13.96
C ARG A 30 16.20 -7.47 -13.22
N PHE A 31 16.12 -7.33 -11.90
CA PHE A 31 14.97 -7.80 -11.11
C PHE A 31 13.77 -6.88 -11.33
N LEU A 32 13.94 -5.57 -11.15
CA LEU A 32 12.86 -4.58 -11.28
C LEU A 32 12.22 -4.57 -12.69
N LYS A 33 13.00 -4.81 -13.75
CA LYS A 33 12.47 -4.96 -15.12
C LYS A 33 11.41 -6.05 -15.23
N ARG A 34 11.51 -7.13 -14.44
CA ARG A 34 10.54 -8.23 -14.46
C ARG A 34 9.21 -7.87 -13.80
N LEU A 35 9.20 -6.88 -12.92
CA LEU A 35 7.98 -6.37 -12.29
C LEU A 35 7.14 -5.51 -13.25
N LYS A 36 7.70 -5.12 -14.40
CA LYS A 36 7.02 -4.29 -15.42
C LYS A 36 6.36 -3.05 -14.81
N LEU A 37 7.09 -2.40 -13.92
CA LEU A 37 6.60 -1.24 -13.17
C LEU A 37 6.12 -0.16 -14.14
N LYS A 38 5.00 0.46 -13.78
CA LYS A 38 4.55 1.72 -14.41
C LYS A 38 5.07 2.92 -13.64
N THR A 39 5.20 2.79 -12.31
CA THR A 39 5.55 3.90 -11.42
C THR A 39 6.63 3.50 -10.41
N MET A 40 7.52 4.44 -10.11
CA MET A 40 8.44 4.38 -8.98
C MET A 40 8.20 5.57 -8.07
N LEU A 41 7.81 5.32 -6.82
CA LEU A 41 7.60 6.35 -5.81
C LEU A 41 8.85 6.48 -4.94
N SER A 42 9.64 7.53 -5.20
CA SER A 42 10.88 7.85 -4.50
C SER A 42 10.62 8.81 -3.34
N LEU A 43 10.73 8.29 -2.13
CA LEU A 43 10.59 9.03 -0.87
C LEU A 43 11.98 9.40 -0.35
N THR A 44 12.61 10.43 -0.95
CA THR A 44 14.02 10.77 -0.71
C THR A 44 14.25 12.25 -0.43
N PRO A 45 15.21 12.58 0.46
CA PRO A 45 15.53 13.97 0.78
C PRO A 45 16.15 14.71 -0.39
N ASP A 46 17.03 14.04 -1.14
CA ASP A 46 17.68 14.59 -2.31
C ASP A 46 17.05 13.98 -3.59
N PRO A 47 17.14 14.65 -4.76
CA PRO A 47 16.68 14.10 -6.03
C PRO A 47 17.31 12.74 -6.37
N PRO A 48 16.61 11.84 -7.09
CA PRO A 48 17.21 10.62 -7.60
C PRO A 48 18.48 10.87 -8.42
N VAL A 49 19.45 9.96 -8.30
CA VAL A 49 20.66 10.04 -9.11
C VAL A 49 20.34 9.80 -10.59
N PRO A 50 21.09 10.39 -11.54
CA PRO A 50 20.85 10.25 -12.98
C PRO A 50 20.69 8.78 -13.43
N GLU A 51 21.50 7.87 -12.88
CA GLU A 51 21.42 6.44 -13.20
C GLU A 51 20.04 5.82 -12.92
N LEU A 52 19.34 6.25 -11.85
CA LEU A 52 17.99 5.75 -11.57
C LEU A 52 16.98 6.34 -12.56
N LEU A 53 17.14 7.61 -12.91
CA LEU A 53 16.27 8.30 -13.87
C LEU A 53 16.40 7.72 -15.27
N GLU A 54 17.63 7.45 -15.72
CA GLU A 54 17.92 6.75 -16.98
C GLU A 54 17.30 5.34 -17.01
N PHE A 55 17.41 4.61 -15.90
CA PHE A 55 16.74 3.31 -15.78
C PHE A 55 15.23 3.46 -15.94
N CYS A 56 14.60 4.40 -15.21
CA CYS A 56 13.17 4.64 -15.29
C CYS A 56 12.75 5.00 -16.72
N GLN A 57 13.46 5.93 -17.37
CA GLN A 57 13.21 6.33 -18.75
C GLN A 57 13.33 5.15 -19.71
N SER A 58 14.38 4.33 -19.61
CA SER A 58 14.59 3.18 -20.49
C SER A 58 13.51 2.10 -20.37
N GLN A 59 12.78 2.08 -19.25
CA GLN A 59 11.72 1.11 -18.97
C GLN A 59 10.32 1.73 -18.99
N ASN A 60 10.19 3.01 -19.42
CA ASN A 60 8.94 3.77 -19.40
C ASN A 60 8.27 3.83 -18.01
N ILE A 61 9.08 3.90 -16.96
CA ILE A 61 8.62 4.03 -15.57
C ILE A 61 8.50 5.52 -15.24
N ARG A 62 7.34 5.95 -14.76
CA ARG A 62 7.17 7.29 -14.19
C ARG A 62 7.80 7.34 -12.80
N ASN A 63 8.88 8.10 -12.64
CA ASN A 63 9.44 8.39 -11.32
C ASN A 63 8.69 9.57 -10.69
N ILE A 64 8.05 9.33 -9.55
CA ILE A 64 7.42 10.37 -8.73
C ILE A 64 8.27 10.52 -7.48
N ARG A 65 8.87 11.70 -7.30
CA ARG A 65 9.60 12.02 -6.07
C ARG A 65 8.70 12.80 -5.13
N LEU A 66 8.56 12.31 -3.90
CA LEU A 66 8.08 13.12 -2.79
C LEU A 66 9.28 13.38 -1.87
N GLU A 67 9.58 14.66 -1.67
CA GLU A 67 10.65 15.06 -0.77
C GLU A 67 10.26 14.74 0.68
N VAL A 68 11.22 14.17 1.41
CA VAL A 68 11.10 13.85 2.83
C VAL A 68 12.33 14.41 3.55
N SER A 69 12.21 14.66 4.85
CA SER A 69 13.35 15.17 5.62
C SER A 69 14.48 14.15 5.69
N LYS A 70 15.71 14.63 5.95
CA LYS A 70 16.81 13.74 6.33
C LYS A 70 16.53 13.16 7.72
N VAL A 71 16.94 11.91 7.94
CA VAL A 71 16.84 11.27 9.26
C VAL A 71 17.67 12.09 10.25
N LYS A 72 16.98 12.66 11.24
CA LYS A 72 17.53 13.32 12.43
C LYS A 72 16.83 12.72 13.65
N ASP A 73 16.69 13.47 14.74
CA ASP A 73 15.99 13.04 15.97
C ASP A 73 14.45 12.94 15.82
N ASN A 74 13.89 13.19 14.64
CA ASN A 74 12.44 13.20 14.38
C ASN A 74 12.06 12.31 13.19
N VAL A 75 10.76 11.96 13.11
CA VAL A 75 10.16 11.24 11.98
C VAL A 75 10.35 12.03 10.67
N PRO A 76 11.00 11.47 9.63
CA PRO A 76 11.33 12.24 8.43
C PRO A 76 10.16 12.45 7.45
N LEU A 77 9.06 11.72 7.63
CA LEU A 77 7.86 11.77 6.81
C LEU A 77 6.83 12.72 7.43
N SER A 78 6.29 13.65 6.66
CA SER A 78 5.16 14.48 7.09
C SER A 78 3.81 13.78 6.83
N TYR A 79 2.75 14.18 7.54
CA TYR A 79 1.41 13.66 7.25
C TYR A 79 0.92 13.98 5.85
N SER A 80 1.24 15.17 5.31
CA SER A 80 0.87 15.54 3.95
C SER A 80 1.55 14.65 2.91
N SER A 81 2.85 14.37 3.05
CA SER A 81 3.57 13.46 2.17
C SER A 81 3.07 12.01 2.32
N ALA A 82 2.66 11.60 3.52
CA ALA A 82 2.05 10.29 3.74
C ALA A 82 0.69 10.17 3.04
N ILE A 83 -0.18 11.17 3.18
CA ILE A 83 -1.48 11.25 2.49
C ILE A 83 -1.28 11.19 0.97
N GLN A 84 -0.38 12.03 0.44
CA GLN A 84 -0.08 12.06 -0.99
C GLN A 84 0.48 10.72 -1.48
N SER A 85 1.36 10.08 -0.71
CA SER A 85 1.88 8.75 -1.04
C SER A 85 0.77 7.72 -1.13
N VAL A 86 -0.12 7.68 -0.13
CA VAL A 86 -1.27 6.75 -0.12
C VAL A 86 -2.16 6.98 -1.33
N GLN A 87 -2.49 8.24 -1.65
CA GLN A 87 -3.29 8.60 -2.83
C GLN A 87 -2.65 8.14 -4.15
N ILE A 88 -1.33 8.27 -4.29
CA ILE A 88 -0.59 7.77 -5.46
C ILE A 88 -0.68 6.24 -5.55
N ILE A 89 -0.53 5.53 -4.42
CA ILE A 89 -0.50 4.07 -4.37
C ILE A 89 -1.87 3.46 -4.71
N ILE A 90 -2.96 4.07 -4.23
CA ILE A 90 -4.32 3.55 -4.44
C ILE A 90 -4.90 3.90 -5.80
N ASP A 91 -4.22 4.71 -6.62
CA ASP A 91 -4.64 5.03 -7.98
C ASP A 91 -4.18 3.91 -8.94
N PRO A 92 -5.11 3.14 -9.55
CA PRO A 92 -4.78 2.07 -10.50
C PRO A 92 -3.95 2.56 -11.68
N SER A 93 -4.03 3.85 -12.03
CA SER A 93 -3.23 4.43 -13.11
C SER A 93 -1.72 4.41 -12.81
N ASN A 94 -1.31 4.23 -11.55
CA ASN A 94 0.09 4.14 -11.16
C ASN A 94 0.61 2.70 -11.00
N LEU A 95 -0.26 1.69 -11.06
CA LEU A 95 0.13 0.28 -10.87
C LEU A 95 0.68 -0.36 -12.16
N PRO A 96 1.67 -1.28 -12.08
CA PRO A 96 2.41 -1.67 -10.88
C PRO A 96 3.40 -0.62 -10.37
N ILE A 97 3.51 -0.50 -9.04
CA ILE A 97 4.29 0.54 -8.37
C ILE A 97 5.36 -0.03 -7.45
N PHE A 98 6.55 0.58 -7.44
CA PHE A 98 7.61 0.31 -6.46
C PHE A 98 7.85 1.53 -5.57
N ILE A 99 7.62 1.37 -4.27
CA ILE A 99 7.79 2.40 -3.24
C ILE A 99 9.13 2.22 -2.56
N HIS A 100 9.93 3.28 -2.47
CA HIS A 100 11.20 3.20 -1.76
C HIS A 100 11.60 4.51 -1.11
N CYS A 101 12.37 4.40 -0.03
CA CYS A 101 13.21 5.47 0.50
C CYS A 101 14.68 5.08 0.28
N LEU A 102 15.59 5.55 1.14
CA LEU A 102 17.01 5.22 1.04
C LEU A 102 17.28 3.74 1.39
N ASP A 103 16.75 3.26 2.51
CA ASP A 103 17.03 1.92 3.04
C ASP A 103 15.80 1.00 3.08
N GLY A 104 14.62 1.52 2.73
CA GLY A 104 13.37 0.76 2.72
C GLY A 104 12.81 0.41 4.10
N ALA A 105 13.29 1.04 5.20
CA ALA A 105 12.74 0.85 6.54
C ALA A 105 11.75 1.94 6.93
N ASN A 106 12.21 3.06 7.51
CA ASN A 106 11.39 3.97 8.28
C ASN A 106 10.36 4.68 7.39
N VAL A 107 10.81 5.50 6.44
CA VAL A 107 9.89 6.29 5.60
C VAL A 107 8.97 5.42 4.74
N THR A 108 9.52 4.41 4.05
CA THR A 108 8.71 3.45 3.27
C THR A 108 7.75 2.67 4.17
N GLY A 109 8.20 2.24 5.35
CA GLY A 109 7.40 1.49 6.30
C GLY A 109 6.28 2.32 6.92
N LEU A 110 6.50 3.60 7.17
CA LEU A 110 5.46 4.53 7.62
C LEU A 110 4.41 4.77 6.54
N VAL A 111 4.81 4.95 5.26
CA VAL A 111 3.86 5.04 4.14
C VAL A 111 3.02 3.76 4.02
N VAL A 112 3.67 2.58 4.07
CA VAL A 112 2.95 1.30 4.04
C VAL A 112 2.02 1.16 5.25
N THR A 113 2.45 1.60 6.43
CA THR A 113 1.59 1.65 7.63
C THR A 113 0.38 2.55 7.44
N CYS A 114 0.54 3.73 6.83
CA CYS A 114 -0.56 4.62 6.49
C CYS A 114 -1.54 3.98 5.48
N LEU A 115 -1.03 3.21 4.51
CA LEU A 115 -1.86 2.41 3.60
C LEU A 115 -2.64 1.34 4.38
N ARG A 116 -1.99 0.61 5.31
CA ARG A 116 -2.69 -0.38 6.17
C ARG A 116 -3.78 0.26 7.02
N LYS A 117 -3.54 1.47 7.52
CA LYS A 117 -4.57 2.24 8.23
C LYS A 117 -5.77 2.51 7.33
N LEU A 118 -5.58 2.92 6.06
CA LEU A 118 -6.68 3.09 5.09
C LEU A 118 -7.41 1.77 4.81
N GLN A 119 -6.68 0.65 4.77
CA GLN A 119 -7.25 -0.69 4.66
C GLN A 119 -7.94 -1.17 5.95
N MET A 120 -8.07 -0.31 6.96
CA MET A 120 -8.73 -0.59 8.25
C MET A 120 -8.05 -1.69 9.08
N TRP A 121 -6.74 -1.89 8.90
CA TRP A 121 -5.98 -2.76 9.80
C TRP A 121 -5.95 -2.19 11.22
N SER A 122 -5.89 -3.09 12.21
CA SER A 122 -5.67 -2.69 13.60
C SER A 122 -4.28 -2.08 13.78
N ILE A 123 -4.13 -1.11 14.68
CA ILE A 123 -2.81 -0.48 14.96
C ILE A 123 -1.74 -1.51 15.33
N PRO A 124 -2.03 -2.53 16.19
CA PRO A 124 -1.06 -3.59 16.46
C PRO A 124 -0.62 -4.37 15.21
N SER A 125 -1.55 -4.67 14.30
CA SER A 125 -1.23 -5.35 13.04
C SER A 125 -0.34 -4.49 12.14
N CYS A 126 -0.65 -3.19 12.04
CA CYS A 126 0.18 -2.23 11.31
C CYS A 126 1.60 -2.16 11.88
N MET A 127 1.73 -1.99 13.19
CA MET A 127 3.02 -1.92 13.88
C MET A 127 3.81 -3.23 13.74
N SER A 128 3.15 -4.39 13.82
CA SER A 128 3.79 -5.69 13.63
C SER A 128 4.39 -5.84 12.22
N GLU A 129 3.66 -5.41 11.18
CA GLU A 129 4.21 -5.39 9.82
C GLU A 129 5.40 -4.40 9.72
N PHE A 130 5.25 -3.20 10.26
CA PHE A 130 6.30 -2.18 10.22
C PHE A 130 7.60 -2.68 10.86
N LEU A 131 7.50 -3.30 12.03
CA LEU A 131 8.62 -3.82 12.82
C LEU A 131 9.51 -4.79 12.02
N ARG A 132 8.91 -5.62 11.14
CA ARG A 132 9.64 -6.60 10.31
C ARG A 132 10.67 -5.97 9.39
N TYR A 133 10.49 -4.69 9.04
CA TYR A 133 11.38 -3.97 8.12
C TYR A 133 12.30 -2.98 8.81
N LEU A 134 12.08 -2.66 10.09
CA LEU A 134 12.88 -1.69 10.82
C LEU A 134 14.29 -2.21 11.10
N ARG A 135 15.24 -1.28 11.14
CA ARG A 135 16.60 -1.58 11.60
C ARG A 135 16.55 -1.78 13.12
N GLY A 136 17.04 -2.91 13.61
CA GLY A 136 17.08 -3.20 15.04
C GLY A 136 15.75 -3.67 15.64
N GLY A 137 14.66 -3.71 14.86
CA GLY A 137 13.39 -4.29 15.30
C GLY A 137 12.74 -3.54 16.47
N VAL A 138 12.87 -2.21 16.51
CA VAL A 138 12.23 -1.34 17.51
C VAL A 138 11.58 -0.17 16.79
N ILE A 139 10.33 0.12 17.14
CA ILE A 139 9.60 1.33 16.71
C ILE A 139 9.89 2.42 17.75
N SER A 140 10.32 3.61 17.31
CA SER A 140 10.58 4.71 18.25
C SER A 140 9.28 5.30 18.82
N SER A 141 9.38 6.07 19.91
CA SER A 141 8.23 6.82 20.46
C SER A 141 7.58 7.73 19.44
N GLU A 142 8.40 8.43 18.66
CA GLU A 142 7.97 9.41 17.64
C GLU A 142 7.29 8.70 16.47
N GLU A 143 7.80 7.53 16.06
CA GLU A 143 7.16 6.70 15.03
C GLU A 143 5.83 6.13 15.50
N SER A 144 5.75 5.66 16.75
CA SER A 144 4.51 5.18 17.34
C SER A 144 3.46 6.28 17.40
N GLU A 145 3.86 7.46 17.90
CA GLU A 145 2.99 8.64 17.96
C GLU A 145 2.52 9.07 16.57
N PHE A 146 3.42 9.08 15.58
CA PHE A 146 3.08 9.37 14.18
C PHE A 146 2.00 8.41 13.67
N ILE A 147 2.19 7.10 13.89
CA ILE A 147 1.24 6.08 13.44
C ILE A 147 -0.11 6.24 14.12
N GLU A 148 -0.15 6.49 15.43
CA GLU A 148 -1.39 6.64 16.18
C GLU A 148 -2.16 7.90 15.75
N LYS A 149 -1.46 9.03 15.67
CA LYS A 149 -2.04 10.35 15.37
C LYS A 149 -2.25 10.61 13.88
N PHE A 150 -1.78 9.73 12.98
CA PHE A 150 -2.02 9.87 11.55
C PHE A 150 -3.52 9.94 11.24
N THR A 151 -3.97 11.14 10.88
CA THR A 151 -5.31 11.50 10.43
C THR A 151 -5.18 12.42 9.21
N GLY A 152 -6.24 12.52 8.42
CA GLY A 152 -6.25 13.38 7.23
C GLY A 152 -7.39 13.05 6.30
N GLU A 153 -7.53 13.88 5.28
CA GLU A 153 -8.43 13.63 4.15
C GLU A 153 -7.67 12.88 3.07
N ILE A 154 -8.16 11.69 2.69
CA ILE A 154 -7.65 10.91 1.56
C ILE A 154 -8.61 11.06 0.40
N GLU A 155 -8.09 11.51 -0.73
CA GLU A 155 -8.86 11.52 -1.98
C GLU A 155 -8.90 10.12 -2.59
N ILE A 156 -10.11 9.59 -2.78
CA ILE A 156 -10.35 8.26 -3.33
C ILE A 156 -10.70 8.40 -4.82
N PRO A 157 -9.93 7.77 -5.73
CA PRO A 157 -10.22 7.80 -7.16
C PRO A 157 -11.52 7.06 -7.50
N SER A 158 -12.08 7.34 -8.67
CA SER A 158 -13.33 6.70 -9.15
C SER A 158 -13.21 5.18 -9.31
N THR A 159 -11.98 4.70 -9.54
CA THR A 159 -11.65 3.28 -9.62
C THR A 159 -10.54 2.99 -8.63
N ILE A 160 -10.71 1.96 -7.80
CA ILE A 160 -9.73 1.53 -6.81
C ILE A 160 -9.31 0.07 -7.08
N PRO A 161 -8.09 -0.34 -6.67
CA PRO A 161 -7.61 -1.70 -6.83
C PRO A 161 -8.45 -2.71 -6.04
N HIS A 162 -8.50 -3.97 -6.50
CA HIS A 162 -9.31 -5.01 -5.85
C HIS A 162 -8.90 -5.27 -4.39
N TRP A 163 -7.61 -5.18 -4.07
CA TRP A 163 -7.11 -5.32 -2.70
C TRP A 163 -7.55 -4.18 -1.76
N LEU A 164 -8.06 -3.06 -2.29
CA LEU A 164 -8.68 -2.00 -1.51
C LEU A 164 -10.20 -2.21 -1.49
N TRP A 165 -10.70 -2.75 -0.38
CA TRP A 165 -12.14 -2.95 -0.13
C TRP A 165 -12.88 -3.77 -1.20
N GLY A 166 -12.18 -4.69 -1.89
CA GLY A 166 -12.76 -5.51 -2.96
C GLY A 166 -12.95 -4.75 -4.28
N GLY A 167 -12.25 -3.63 -4.48
CA GLY A 167 -12.37 -2.82 -5.68
C GLY A 167 -13.65 -1.96 -5.72
N ARG A 168 -14.36 -1.85 -4.60
CA ARG A 168 -15.64 -1.15 -4.49
C ARG A 168 -15.68 -0.32 -3.23
N VAL A 169 -16.20 0.90 -3.33
CA VAL A 169 -16.51 1.71 -2.16
C VAL A 169 -17.79 1.17 -1.54
N THR A 170 -17.72 0.72 -0.29
CA THR A 170 -18.87 0.13 0.43
C THR A 170 -19.36 1.02 1.58
N SER A 171 -18.57 2.03 1.95
CA SER A 171 -18.92 3.03 2.96
C SER A 171 -18.07 4.29 2.75
N ASN A 172 -18.65 5.44 3.09
CA ASN A 172 -17.94 6.70 3.23
C ASN A 172 -17.32 6.90 4.64
N LYS A 173 -17.51 5.94 5.56
CA LYS A 173 -17.01 6.03 6.93
C LYS A 173 -15.70 5.29 7.07
N HIS A 174 -14.70 5.98 7.63
CA HIS A 174 -13.46 5.39 8.07
C HIS A 174 -13.19 5.83 9.52
N PRO A 175 -12.74 4.94 10.43
CA PRO A 175 -12.68 5.24 11.86
C PRO A 175 -11.71 6.36 12.23
N ARG A 176 -10.70 6.64 11.39
CA ARG A 176 -9.64 7.62 11.67
C ARG A 176 -9.27 8.57 10.54
N LEU A 177 -9.89 8.42 9.37
CA LEU A 177 -9.52 9.18 8.16
C LEU A 177 -10.80 9.76 7.59
N LYS A 178 -10.71 10.95 7.00
CA LYS A 178 -11.78 11.51 6.20
C LYS A 178 -11.58 11.03 4.77
N LEU A 179 -12.65 10.54 4.14
CA LEU A 179 -12.62 10.08 2.76
C LEU A 179 -13.29 11.12 1.88
N LYS A 180 -12.61 11.55 0.83
CA LYS A 180 -13.16 12.44 -0.20
C LYS A 180 -13.16 11.70 -1.53
N PHE A 181 -14.33 11.38 -2.03
CA PHE A 181 -14.46 10.66 -3.31
C PHE A 181 -14.40 11.66 -4.46
N LEU A 182 -13.52 11.42 -5.42
CA LEU A 182 -13.36 12.31 -6.59
C LEU A 182 -14.56 12.23 -7.55
N ASP A 183 -15.27 11.10 -7.55
CA ASP A 183 -16.57 10.94 -8.23
C ASP A 183 -17.65 10.61 -7.19
N PRO A 184 -18.54 11.57 -6.86
CA PRO A 184 -19.60 11.37 -5.86
C PRO A 184 -20.55 10.20 -6.15
N ARG A 185 -20.74 9.86 -7.44
CA ARG A 185 -21.67 8.81 -7.88
C ARG A 185 -21.25 7.41 -7.42
N VAL A 186 -19.98 7.22 -7.09
CA VAL A 186 -19.43 5.94 -6.61
C VAL A 186 -20.03 5.56 -5.26
N VAL A 187 -20.33 6.54 -4.40
CA VAL A 187 -20.94 6.31 -3.08
C VAL A 187 -22.43 6.01 -3.23
N GLU A 188 -23.13 6.75 -4.07
CA GLU A 188 -24.58 6.61 -4.30
C GLU A 188 -24.96 5.21 -4.83
N GLN A 189 -24.16 4.66 -5.76
CA GLN A 189 -24.36 3.28 -6.26
C GLN A 189 -24.16 2.21 -5.17
N SER A 190 -23.35 2.50 -4.15
CA SER A 190 -23.10 1.59 -3.03
C SER A 190 -24.24 1.61 -2.02
N GLU A 191 -24.84 2.78 -1.79
CA GLU A 191 -25.99 2.97 -0.89
C GLU A 191 -27.27 2.39 -1.50
N GLN A 192 -27.53 2.63 -2.80
CA GLN A 192 -28.66 2.03 -3.51
C GLN A 192 -28.61 0.48 -3.54
N LYS A 193 -27.41 -0.12 -3.57
CA LYS A 193 -27.25 -1.58 -3.47
C LYS A 193 -27.52 -2.14 -2.07
N LYS A 194 -27.38 -1.33 -1.01
CA LYS A 194 -27.71 -1.74 0.36
C LYS A 194 -29.22 -1.77 0.58
N ASP A 195 -29.95 -0.80 0.04
CA ASP A 195 -31.42 -0.77 0.15
C ASP A 195 -32.11 -1.82 -0.75
N GLY A 196 -31.41 -2.33 -1.77
CA GLY A 196 -31.92 -3.32 -2.71
C GLY A 196 -31.68 -4.80 -2.34
N LYS A 197 -31.12 -5.14 -1.17
CA LYS A 197 -30.89 -6.55 -0.77
C LYS A 197 -31.17 -6.81 0.71
N ASN A 198 -32.45 -6.92 1.05
CA ASN A 198 -32.92 -7.90 2.04
C ASN A 198 -33.49 -9.09 1.25
N ILE A 199 -32.61 -10.02 0.86
CA ILE A 199 -33.03 -11.39 0.59
C ILE A 199 -32.32 -12.20 1.67
N GLU A 200 -33.08 -12.59 2.69
CA GLU A 200 -32.68 -13.62 3.64
C GLU A 200 -32.37 -14.88 2.85
N VAL A 201 -31.09 -15.20 2.69
CA VAL A 201 -30.67 -16.52 2.27
C VAL A 201 -30.49 -17.31 3.56
N ASP A 202 -31.49 -18.13 3.87
CA ASP A 202 -31.51 -19.04 5.01
C ASP A 202 -30.38 -20.07 4.87
N ASN A 203 -29.22 -19.77 5.45
CA ASN A 203 -28.03 -20.61 5.45
C ASN A 203 -28.11 -21.74 6.50
N LYS A 204 -29.24 -22.42 6.61
CA LYS A 204 -29.38 -23.61 7.47
C LYS A 204 -29.23 -24.94 6.72
N ASP A 205 -29.32 -24.94 5.39
CA ASP A 205 -29.27 -26.18 4.62
C ASP A 205 -27.84 -26.61 4.20
N ASP A 206 -26.92 -25.66 3.96
CA ASP A 206 -25.53 -25.98 3.51
C ASP A 206 -24.67 -26.64 4.62
N TYR A 207 -24.98 -26.39 5.91
CA TYR A 207 -24.23 -27.03 7.01
C TYR A 207 -24.61 -28.51 7.19
N ARG A 208 -25.87 -28.88 6.93
CA ARG A 208 -26.34 -30.27 7.08
C ARG A 208 -25.84 -31.17 5.95
N GLU A 209 -25.70 -30.64 4.74
CA GLU A 209 -25.14 -31.40 3.61
C GLU A 209 -23.64 -31.69 3.76
N ARG A 210 -22.87 -30.74 4.31
CA ARG A 210 -21.41 -30.93 4.53
C ARG A 210 -21.08 -31.94 5.63
N VAL A 211 -21.93 -32.06 6.65
CA VAL A 211 -21.72 -33.03 7.74
C VAL A 211 -22.14 -34.44 7.31
N ASN A 212 -23.19 -34.58 6.49
CA ASN A 212 -23.63 -35.89 6.01
C ASN A 212 -22.78 -36.45 4.85
N GLY A 213 -22.11 -35.59 4.07
CA GLY A 213 -21.21 -36.02 2.98
C GLY A 213 -19.87 -36.60 3.44
N ILE A 214 -19.48 -36.39 4.70
CA ILE A 214 -18.22 -36.90 5.27
C ILE A 214 -18.40 -38.29 5.91
N ILE A 215 -19.64 -38.71 6.21
CA ILE A 215 -19.91 -39.95 6.94
C ILE A 215 -20.09 -41.18 6.01
N PHE A 216 -20.17 -40.99 4.68
CA PHE A 216 -20.43 -42.08 3.73
C PHE A 216 -19.40 -42.23 2.59
N ASN A 217 -18.12 -42.01 2.87
CA ASN A 217 -17.06 -42.53 2.00
C ASN A 217 -16.06 -43.30 2.87
N PHE A 218 -16.29 -44.61 2.95
CA PHE A 218 -15.25 -45.60 3.25
C PHE A 218 -14.15 -45.55 2.19
#